data_AF-A0A5C1MH45-F1
#
_entry.id   AF-A0A5C1MH45-F1
#
_cell.length_a   1.000
_cell.length_b   1.000
_cell.length_c   1.000
_cell.angle_alpha   90.00
_cell.angle_beta   90.00
_cell.angle_gamma   90.00
#
_symmetry.space_group_name_H-M   'P 1'
#
loop_
_entity.id
_entity.type
_entity.pdbx_description
1 polymer ?
#
loop_
_entity_poly.entity_id
_entity_poly.type
_entity_poly.pdbx_seq_one_letter_code
_entity_poly.pdbx_strand_id
1 'polypeptide(L)'
;MDKTLTEILTTQLQLLEELRLLLERETRELGDMNLEAMAEVNRLKEELTGRIEAHTGPLRQAIAAAARAAGLGPDATLGAVVAATREKGIPRLYRELNDAARQVQERAALNRDIAERFMATVGTSLNFLTRLLNQASVYGASGGYQQQRPTGASIINKEA
;
A
#
# COMPACT_ATOMS: atom_id res chain seq x y z
N MET A 1 -48.00 4.33 -12.63
CA MET A 1 -47.58 4.49 -14.03
C MET A 1 -46.31 3.69 -14.19
N ASP A 2 -46.38 2.56 -14.89
CA ASP A 2 -45.20 1.76 -15.24
C ASP A 2 -44.31 2.61 -16.15
N LYS A 3 -43.05 2.80 -15.76
CA LYS A 3 -42.04 3.37 -16.67
C LYS A 3 -41.92 2.44 -17.86
N THR A 4 -41.95 2.99 -19.07
CA THR A 4 -41.73 2.16 -20.26
C THR A 4 -40.30 1.59 -20.23
N LEU A 5 -40.12 0.37 -20.72
CA LEU A 5 -38.79 -0.27 -20.79
C LEU A 5 -37.73 0.65 -21.40
N THR A 6 -38.13 1.44 -22.40
CA THR A 6 -37.30 2.47 -23.03
C THR A 6 -36.81 3.51 -22.02
N GLU A 7 -37.67 4.06 -21.16
CA GLU A 7 -37.27 5.02 -20.12
C GLU A 7 -36.29 4.41 -19.10
N ILE A 8 -36.49 3.15 -18.74
CA ILE A 8 -35.58 2.41 -17.83
C ILE A 8 -34.21 2.23 -18.49
N LEU A 9 -34.18 1.79 -19.75
CA LEU A 9 -32.94 1.60 -20.50
C LEU A 9 -32.22 2.92 -20.76
N THR A 10 -32.94 4.00 -21.07
CA THR A 10 -32.35 5.35 -21.22
C THR A 10 -31.76 5.85 -19.91
N THR A 11 -32.46 5.66 -18.79
CA THR A 11 -31.94 6.02 -17.45
C THR A 11 -30.69 5.20 -17.12
N GLN A 12 -30.71 3.89 -17.40
CA GLN A 12 -29.56 3.02 -17.16
C GLN A 12 -28.36 3.40 -18.02
N LEU A 13 -28.57 3.78 -19.29
CA LEU A 13 -27.52 4.26 -20.17
C LEU A 13 -26.88 5.54 -19.65
N GLN A 14 -27.69 6.53 -19.23
CA GLN A 14 -27.20 7.78 -18.64
C GLN A 14 -26.33 7.54 -17.39
N LEU A 15 -26.79 6.66 -16.49
CA LEU A 15 -26.02 6.31 -15.29
C LEU A 15 -24.68 5.63 -15.62
N LEU A 16 -24.64 4.78 -16.65
CA LEU A 16 -23.41 4.15 -17.11
C LEU A 16 -22.45 5.14 -17.79
N GLU A 17 -22.98 6.12 -18.53
CA GLU A 17 -22.19 7.20 -19.13
C GLU A 17 -21.60 8.13 -18.06
N GLU A 18 -22.37 8.49 -17.03
CA GLU A 18 -21.88 9.26 -15.88
C GLU A 18 -20.77 8.51 -15.14
N LEU A 19 -20.96 7.21 -14.90
CA LEU A 19 -19.94 6.37 -14.28
C LEU A 19 -18.66 6.30 -15.12
N ARG A 20 -18.77 6.16 -16.45
CA ARG A 20 -17.61 6.18 -17.36
C ARG A 20 -16.80 7.47 -17.22
N LEU A 21 -17.47 8.62 -17.19
CA LEU A 21 -16.80 9.92 -17.03
C LEU A 21 -16.07 10.05 -15.68
N LEU A 22 -16.65 9.51 -14.61
CA LEU A 22 -16.00 9.48 -13.29
C LEU A 22 -14.74 8.59 -13.31
N LEU A 23 -14.78 7.43 -13.97
CA LEU A 23 -13.63 6.53 -14.11
C LEU A 23 -12.52 7.13 -15.00
N GLU A 24 -12.89 7.86 -16.06
CA GLU A 24 -11.93 8.57 -16.91
C GLU A 24 -11.26 9.73 -16.16
N ARG A 25 -11.99 10.36 -15.24
CA ARG A 25 -11.39 11.33 -14.32
C ARG A 25 -10.46 10.64 -13.33
N GLU A 26 -10.91 9.57 -12.67
CA GLU A 26 -10.07 8.79 -11.75
C GLU A 26 -8.77 8.33 -12.44
N THR A 27 -8.86 7.82 -13.67
CA THR A 27 -7.69 7.41 -14.46
C THR A 27 -6.71 8.57 -14.73
N ARG A 28 -7.21 9.78 -14.97
CA ARG A 28 -6.37 10.98 -15.14
C ARG A 28 -5.69 11.39 -13.83
N GLU A 29 -6.44 11.45 -12.73
CA GLU A 29 -5.89 11.81 -11.42
C GLU A 29 -4.86 10.76 -10.94
N LEU A 30 -5.07 9.48 -11.28
CA LEU A 30 -4.08 8.41 -11.06
C LEU A 30 -2.87 8.53 -12.00
N GLY A 31 -3.07 8.96 -13.25
CA GLY A 31 -2.00 9.20 -14.22
C GLY A 31 -1.14 10.43 -13.89
N ASP A 32 -1.71 11.43 -13.22
CA ASP A 32 -0.99 12.60 -12.68
C ASP A 32 -0.05 12.22 -11.52
N MET A 33 -0.18 11.02 -10.96
CA MET A 33 0.85 10.48 -10.07
C MET A 33 2.10 10.18 -10.86
N ASN A 34 3.19 10.89 -10.52
CA ASN A 34 4.48 10.69 -11.16
C ASN A 34 5.16 9.40 -10.65
N LEU A 35 4.73 8.25 -11.19
CA LEU A 35 5.26 6.93 -10.85
C LEU A 35 6.76 6.81 -11.16
N GLU A 36 7.24 7.47 -12.22
CA GLU A 36 8.66 7.51 -12.58
C GLU A 36 9.49 8.24 -11.51
N ALA A 37 9.03 9.40 -11.05
CA ALA A 37 9.68 10.11 -9.96
C ALA A 37 9.64 9.31 -8.65
N MET A 38 8.56 8.58 -8.37
CA MET A 38 8.50 7.69 -7.21
C MET A 38 9.50 6.54 -7.30
N ALA A 39 9.68 5.95 -8.49
CA ALA A 39 10.67 4.90 -8.72
C ALA A 39 12.10 5.42 -8.52
N GLU A 40 12.41 6.60 -9.05
CA GLU A 40 13.74 7.23 -8.85
C GLU A 40 13.99 7.58 -7.38
N VAL A 41 12.99 8.14 -6.69
CA VAL A 41 13.08 8.41 -5.24
C VAL A 41 13.28 7.11 -4.44
N ASN A 42 12.65 6.00 -4.84
CA ASN A 42 12.89 4.70 -4.21
C ASN A 42 14.32 4.22 -4.43
N ARG A 43 14.84 4.31 -5.66
CA ARG A 43 16.24 3.98 -5.97
C ARG A 43 17.22 4.78 -5.12
N LEU A 44 17.00 6.09 -4.99
CA LEU A 44 17.84 6.97 -4.15
C LEU A 44 17.74 6.62 -2.65
N LYS A 45 16.56 6.24 -2.15
CA LYS A 45 16.39 5.76 -0.77
C LYS A 45 17.16 4.46 -0.52
N GLU A 46 17.12 3.52 -1.47
CA GLU A 46 17.88 2.26 -1.39
C GLU A 46 19.37 2.52 -1.36
N GLU A 47 19.88 3.37 -2.26
CA GLU A 47 21.30 3.76 -2.29
C GLU A 47 21.74 4.42 -0.96
N LEU A 48 20.95 5.36 -0.45
CA LEU A 48 21.26 6.05 0.80
C LEU A 48 21.21 5.09 2.01
N THR A 49 20.24 4.19 2.05
CA THR A 49 20.13 3.18 3.12
C THR A 49 21.32 2.24 3.08
N GLY A 50 21.74 1.78 1.90
CA GLY A 50 22.96 0.98 1.74
C GLY A 50 24.22 1.69 2.24
N ARG A 51 24.35 3.00 2.00
CA ARG A 51 25.45 3.81 2.54
C ARG A 51 25.39 3.92 4.07
N ILE A 52 24.22 4.13 4.66
CA ILE A 52 24.02 4.17 6.12
C ILE A 52 24.40 2.82 6.76
N GLU A 53 23.96 1.72 6.16
CA GLU A 53 24.30 0.36 6.62
C GLU A 53 25.80 0.10 6.55
N ALA A 54 26.44 0.46 5.44
CA ALA A 54 27.89 0.34 5.28
C ALA A 54 28.67 1.13 6.36
N HIS A 55 28.15 2.28 6.78
CA HIS A 55 28.74 3.09 7.85
C HIS A 55 28.42 2.60 9.27
N THR A 56 27.43 1.71 9.44
CA THR A 56 27.01 1.23 10.75
C THR A 56 28.08 0.39 11.45
N GLY A 57 28.80 -0.45 10.70
CA GLY A 57 29.90 -1.27 11.21
C GLY A 57 31.04 -0.43 11.81
N PRO A 58 31.65 0.47 11.02
CA PRO A 58 32.68 1.41 11.50
C PRO A 58 32.20 2.27 12.68
N LEU A 59 30.96 2.74 12.65
CA LEU A 59 30.38 3.53 13.74
C LEU A 59 30.30 2.72 15.05
N ARG A 60 29.83 1.47 14.99
CA ARG A 60 29.81 0.59 16.17
C ARG A 60 31.21 0.34 16.74
N GLN A 61 32.20 0.14 15.88
CA GLN A 61 33.59 -0.03 16.31
C GLN A 61 34.13 1.23 17.00
N ALA A 62 33.86 2.41 16.44
CA ALA A 62 34.26 3.68 17.03
C ALA A 62 33.58 3.91 18.40
N ILE A 63 32.29 3.59 18.53
CA ILE A 63 31.55 3.67 19.80
C ILE A 63 32.15 2.72 20.83
N ALA A 64 32.44 1.48 20.45
CA ALA A 64 33.04 0.50 21.36
C ALA A 64 34.45 0.92 21.81
N ALA A 65 35.25 1.52 20.93
CA ALA A 65 36.57 2.05 21.28
C ALA A 65 36.44 3.24 22.25
N ALA A 66 35.52 4.17 21.99
CA ALA A 66 35.24 5.30 22.88
C ALA A 66 34.69 4.87 24.24
N ALA A 67 33.83 3.84 24.28
CA ALA A 67 33.34 3.24 25.52
C ALA A 67 34.49 2.68 26.37
N ARG A 68 35.40 1.90 25.77
CA ARG A 68 36.58 1.37 26.47
C ARG A 68 37.49 2.48 26.99
N ALA A 69 37.74 3.52 26.18
CA ALA A 69 38.56 4.66 26.58
C ALA A 69 37.95 5.44 27.77
N ALA A 70 36.62 5.45 27.87
CA ALA A 70 35.88 6.05 28.98
C ALA A 70 35.70 5.11 30.19
N GLY A 71 36.25 3.90 30.16
CA GLY A 71 36.10 2.90 31.23
C GLY A 71 34.70 2.29 31.33
N LEU A 72 33.88 2.41 30.27
CA LEU A 72 32.55 1.84 30.21
C LEU A 72 32.59 0.37 29.72
N GLY A 73 31.56 -0.40 30.09
CA GLY A 73 31.41 -1.79 29.67
C GLY A 73 31.22 -1.96 28.15
N PRO A 74 31.40 -3.18 27.61
CA PRO A 74 31.28 -3.46 26.19
C PRO A 74 29.88 -3.21 25.62
N ASP A 75 28.85 -3.25 26.47
CA ASP A 75 27.45 -3.01 26.13
C ASP A 75 27.01 -1.55 26.36
N ALA A 76 27.95 -0.65 26.59
CA ALA A 76 27.64 0.75 26.82
C ALA A 76 26.98 1.38 25.60
N THR A 77 25.83 2.02 25.83
CA THR A 77 25.09 2.72 24.78
C THR A 77 25.83 3.99 24.34
N LEU A 78 25.55 4.46 23.12
CA LEU A 78 26.08 5.74 22.63
C LEU A 78 25.78 6.90 23.60
N GLY A 79 24.61 6.91 24.23
CA GLY A 79 24.25 7.91 25.23
C GLY A 79 25.17 7.88 26.47
N ALA A 80 25.56 6.70 26.94
CA ALA A 80 26.51 6.55 28.04
C ALA A 80 27.92 7.04 27.64
N VAL A 81 28.35 6.74 26.41
CA VAL A 81 29.64 7.21 25.86
C VAL A 81 29.64 8.74 25.75
N VAL A 82 28.54 9.35 25.28
CA VAL A 82 28.38 10.80 25.17
C VAL A 82 28.38 11.48 26.55
N ALA A 83 27.82 10.84 27.57
CA ALA A 83 27.84 11.36 28.94
C ALA A 83 29.23 11.29 29.59
N ALA A 84 30.03 10.28 29.21
CA ALA A 84 31.38 10.07 29.76
C ALA A 84 32.49 10.79 29.00
N THR A 85 32.26 11.22 27.74
CA THR A 85 33.27 11.92 26.95
C THR A 85 33.47 13.37 27.41
N ARG A 86 34.71 13.84 27.34
CA ARG A 86 35.07 15.25 27.58
C ARG A 86 35.09 16.09 26.30
N GLU A 87 34.85 15.46 25.15
CA GLU A 87 34.88 16.11 23.84
C GLU A 87 33.61 16.93 23.61
N LYS A 88 33.76 18.26 23.52
CA LYS A 88 32.64 19.21 23.49
C LYS A 88 31.71 19.07 22.27
N GLY A 89 32.18 18.50 21.16
CA GLY A 89 31.39 18.35 19.93
C GLY A 89 30.42 17.17 19.96
N ILE A 90 30.73 16.11 20.70
CA ILE A 90 30.00 14.85 20.69
C ILE A 90 28.55 14.98 21.21
N PRO A 91 28.27 15.69 22.33
CA PRO A 91 26.89 15.87 22.80
C PRO A 91 25.98 16.64 21.84
N ARG A 92 26.54 17.55 21.04
CA ARG A 92 25.79 18.26 19.99
C ARG A 92 25.45 17.31 18.85
N LEU A 93 26.44 16.59 18.32
CA LEU A 93 26.25 15.64 17.23
C LEU A 93 25.28 14.50 17.61
N TYR A 94 25.33 14.04 18.86
CA TYR A 94 24.39 13.04 19.37
C TYR A 94 22.93 13.53 19.33
N ARG A 95 22.68 14.78 19.72
CA ARG A 95 21.34 15.39 19.62
C ARG A 95 20.90 15.56 18.18
N GLU A 96 21.76 16.12 17.34
CA GLU A 96 21.47 16.32 15.90
C GLU A 96 21.19 14.98 15.19
N LEU A 97 21.91 13.91 15.53
CA LEU A 97 21.69 12.57 14.99
C LEU A 97 20.32 12.00 15.42
N ASN A 98 19.95 12.14 16.70
CA ASN A 98 18.66 11.68 17.20
C ASN A 98 17.50 12.48 16.58
N ASP A 99 17.66 13.80 16.45
CA ASP A 99 16.66 14.65 15.80
C ASP A 99 16.47 14.28 14.33
N ALA A 100 17.57 14.06 13.60
CA ALA A 100 17.52 13.60 12.21
C ALA A 100 16.86 12.22 12.09
N ALA A 101 17.20 11.27 12.96
CA ALA A 101 16.59 9.94 12.98
C ALA A 101 15.07 10.00 13.24
N ARG A 102 14.64 10.83 14.21
CA ARG A 102 13.22 11.05 14.48
C ARG A 102 12.49 11.65 13.27
N GLN A 103 13.06 12.67 12.63
CA GLN A 103 12.45 13.28 11.44
C GLN A 103 12.32 12.28 10.30
N VAL A 104 13.32 11.41 10.08
CA VAL A 104 13.24 10.33 9.09
C VAL A 104 12.10 9.36 9.42
N GLN A 105 11.95 8.96 10.69
CA GLN A 105 10.86 8.07 11.13
C GLN A 105 9.48 8.71 10.93
N GLU A 106 9.31 9.97 11.31
CA GLU A 106 8.05 10.71 11.11
C GLU A 106 7.68 10.79 9.63
N ARG A 107 8.65 11.10 8.76
CA ARG A 107 8.41 11.16 7.31
C ARG A 107 8.13 9.79 6.71
N ALA A 108 8.81 8.74 7.16
CA ALA A 108 8.53 7.37 6.73
C ALA A 108 7.13 6.92 7.13
N ALA A 109 6.67 7.24 8.35
CA ALA A 109 5.34 6.93 8.82
C ALA A 109 4.25 7.65 8.00
N LEU A 110 4.44 8.93 7.70
CA LEU A 110 3.53 9.69 6.84
C LEU A 110 3.47 9.11 5.42
N ASN A 111 4.63 8.80 4.82
CA ASN A 111 4.68 8.20 3.49
C ASN A 111 3.96 6.85 3.44
N ARG A 112 4.05 6.08 4.53
CA ARG A 112 3.34 4.81 4.68
C ARG A 112 1.82 5.02 4.77
N ASP A 113 1.34 5.94 5.61
CA ASP A 113 -0.09 6.25 5.74
C ASP A 113 -0.69 6.71 4.40
N ILE A 114 0.03 7.58 3.67
CA ILE A 114 -0.38 8.02 2.32
C ILE A 114 -0.49 6.82 1.37
N ALA A 115 0.51 5.94 1.35
CA ALA A 115 0.50 4.76 0.49
C ALA A 115 -0.61 3.77 0.85
N GLU A 116 -0.87 3.54 2.15
CA GLU A 116 -1.94 2.67 2.62
C GLU A 116 -3.33 3.20 2.24
N ARG A 117 -3.59 4.50 2.44
CA ARG A 117 -4.85 5.15 2.03
C ARG A 117 -5.04 5.09 0.51
N PHE A 118 -3.96 5.28 -0.24
CA PHE A 118 -3.99 5.17 -1.68
C PHE A 118 -4.38 3.77 -2.14
N MET A 119 -3.70 2.73 -1.63
CA MET A 119 -4.01 1.33 -1.94
C MET A 119 -5.44 0.95 -1.55
N ALA A 120 -5.92 1.41 -0.40
CA ALA A 120 -7.29 1.16 0.06
C ALA A 120 -8.34 1.78 -0.88
N THR A 121 -8.06 2.99 -1.38
CA THR A 121 -8.95 3.70 -2.32
C THR A 121 -9.01 2.96 -3.66
N VAL A 122 -7.85 2.66 -4.26
CA VAL A 122 -7.77 1.90 -5.52
C VAL A 122 -8.42 0.52 -5.40
N GLY A 123 -8.19 -0.18 -4.29
CA GLY A 123 -8.81 -1.48 -4.02
C GLY A 123 -10.33 -1.42 -3.89
N THR A 124 -10.87 -0.33 -3.32
CA THR A 124 -12.32 -0.10 -3.22
C THR A 124 -12.92 0.13 -4.61
N SER A 125 -12.30 0.97 -5.44
CA SER A 125 -12.71 1.21 -6.82
C SER A 125 -12.71 -0.07 -7.66
N LEU A 126 -11.65 -0.88 -7.58
CA LEU A 126 -11.56 -2.14 -8.33
C LEU A 126 -12.62 -3.17 -7.89
N ASN A 127 -12.85 -3.30 -6.58
CA ASN A 127 -13.90 -4.17 -6.05
C ASN A 127 -15.29 -3.72 -6.48
N PHE A 128 -15.55 -2.41 -6.50
CA PHE A 128 -16.79 -1.84 -7.00
C PHE A 128 -17.01 -2.17 -8.49
N LEU A 129 -15.99 -1.93 -9.32
CA LEU A 129 -16.04 -2.26 -10.76
C LEU A 129 -16.27 -3.74 -11.01
N THR A 130 -15.59 -4.61 -10.26
CA THR A 130 -15.75 -6.06 -10.37
C THR A 130 -17.16 -6.51 -10.04
N ARG A 131 -17.78 -5.95 -8.99
CA ARG A 131 -19.19 -6.24 -8.64
C ARG A 131 -20.15 -5.77 -9.72
N LEU A 132 -19.92 -4.57 -10.27
CA LEU A 132 -20.78 -3.99 -11.29
C LEU A 132 -20.76 -4.80 -12.60
N LEU A 133 -19.57 -5.22 -13.05
CA LEU A 133 -19.41 -6.08 -14.24
C LEU A 133 -20.07 -7.45 -14.04
N ASN A 134 -19.91 -8.04 -12.87
CA ASN A 134 -20.56 -9.32 -12.53
C ASN A 134 -22.08 -9.21 -12.46
N GLN A 135 -22.63 -8.09 -11.97
CA GLN A 135 -24.08 -7.86 -11.92
C GLN A 135 -24.67 -7.55 -13.31
N ALA A 136 -23.98 -6.78 -14.15
CA ALA A 136 -24.42 -6.49 -15.52
C ALA A 136 -24.54 -7.76 -16.38
N SER A 137 -23.68 -8.76 -16.13
CA SER A 137 -23.75 -10.08 -16.79
C SER A 137 -25.02 -10.87 -16.44
N VAL A 138 -25.61 -10.65 -15.26
CA VAL A 138 -26.81 -11.40 -14.79
C VAL A 138 -28.08 -10.95 -15.51
N TYR A 139 -28.15 -9.71 -16.01
CA TYR A 139 -29.31 -9.20 -16.75
C TYR A 139 -29.40 -9.72 -18.21
N GLY A 140 -28.40 -10.47 -18.68
CA GLY A 140 -28.35 -11.07 -20.02
C GLY A 140 -28.56 -12.59 -20.10
N ALA A 141 -28.66 -13.30 -18.96
CA ALA A 141 -28.70 -14.76 -18.95
C ALA A 141 -29.68 -15.34 -17.92
N SER A 142 -30.92 -14.87 -17.90
CA SER A 142 -32.05 -15.59 -17.27
C SER A 142 -33.08 -16.00 -18.32
N GLY A 143 -32.63 -16.69 -19.36
CA GLY A 143 -33.48 -17.17 -20.45
C GLY A 143 -33.07 -18.51 -21.06
N GLY A 144 -32.20 -19.29 -20.42
CA GLY A 144 -31.63 -20.47 -21.06
C GLY A 144 -31.01 -21.53 -20.15
N TYR A 145 -31.53 -21.73 -18.93
CA TYR A 145 -31.21 -22.94 -18.16
C TYR A 145 -32.48 -23.63 -17.65
N GLN A 146 -33.48 -23.75 -18.53
CA GLN A 146 -34.58 -24.70 -18.36
C GLN A 146 -34.96 -25.25 -19.73
N GLN A 147 -34.13 -26.15 -20.26
CA GLN A 147 -34.54 -27.30 -21.10
C GLN A 147 -33.31 -27.97 -21.71
N GLN A 148 -32.67 -28.85 -20.93
CA GLN A 148 -32.07 -30.06 -21.47
C GLN A 148 -31.84 -31.04 -20.32
N ARG A 149 -32.89 -31.81 -20.02
CA ARG A 149 -32.69 -33.19 -19.55
C ARG A 149 -32.06 -33.94 -20.73
N PRO A 150 -31.00 -34.71 -20.47
CA PRO A 150 -31.04 -36.10 -20.87
C PRO A 150 -30.74 -37.01 -19.68
N THR A 151 -31.72 -37.87 -19.38
CA THR A 151 -31.55 -39.30 -19.08
C THR A 151 -30.20 -39.79 -18.56
N GLY A 152 -30.18 -40.25 -17.31
CA GLY A 152 -29.04 -40.99 -16.76
C GLY A 152 -29.26 -41.43 -15.31
N ALA A 153 -30.15 -42.42 -15.11
CA ALA A 153 -30.19 -43.40 -14.01
C ALA A 153 -30.05 -42.94 -12.54
N SER A 154 -31.16 -43.04 -11.80
CA SER A 154 -31.11 -43.47 -10.39
C SER A 154 -32.41 -44.16 -9.97
N ILE A 155 -32.33 -45.49 -9.95
CA ILE A 155 -32.99 -46.45 -9.03
C ILE A 155 -34.51 -46.60 -9.17
N ILE A 156 -34.91 -47.59 -9.95
CA ILE A 156 -36.19 -48.31 -9.78
C ILE A 156 -36.05 -49.15 -8.51
N ASN A 157 -36.77 -48.77 -7.45
CA ASN A 157 -37.18 -49.68 -6.40
C ASN A 157 -38.69 -49.87 -6.54
N LYS A 158 -39.12 -51.07 -6.94
CA LYS A 158 -40.42 -51.62 -6.55
C LYS A 158 -40.33 -53.16 -6.56
N GLU A 159 -40.56 -53.69 -5.37
CA GLU A 159 -40.77 -55.09 -5.02
C GLU A 159 -41.94 -55.68 -5.81
N ALA A 160 -41.76 -56.90 -6.34
CA ALA A 160 -42.71 -58.03 -6.46
C ALA A 160 -42.14 -59.09 -7.41
#